data_AF-A0A7X9GNB6-F1
#
_entry.id   AF-A0A7X9GNB6-F1
#
_cell.length_a   1.000
_cell.length_b   1.000
_cell.length_c   1.000
_cell.angle_alpha   90.00
_cell.angle_beta   90.00
_cell.angle_gamma   90.00
#
_symmetry.space_group_name_H-M   'P 1'
#
loop_
_entity.id
_entity.type
_entity.pdbx_description
1 polymer ?
#
loop_
_entity_poly.entity_id
_entity_poly.type
_entity_poly.pdbx_seq_one_letter_code
_entity_poly.pdbx_strand_id
1 'polypeptide(L)'
;MDEVLIGEITKPHGIKGELKVRPITDFPERFKKLQEVILVAPKGTKDTFKIKKANVQGTDIYLALDGVNSRDEAEKLRGMAIKIKSSEVPPLGKGRYYYFELEGMEVYEGDNYLGILTQILETGANDVYLVKGPQGEICVPALKTVVKKVDVPGKRMDVILPPGLLDK
;
A
#
# COMPACT_ATOMS: atom_id res chain seq x y z
N MET A 1 -3.23 -1.14 -15.79
CA MET A 1 -3.76 -0.81 -14.45
C MET A 1 -2.82 -1.47 -13.46
N ASP A 2 -2.23 -0.68 -12.58
CA ASP A 2 -1.34 -1.20 -11.55
C ASP A 2 -2.13 -2.04 -10.53
N GLU A 3 -1.51 -3.11 -10.05
CA GLU A 3 -2.06 -4.04 -9.06
C GLU A 3 -1.22 -3.95 -7.79
N VAL A 4 -1.86 -3.78 -6.64
CA VAL A 4 -1.16 -3.66 -5.35
C VAL A 4 -1.24 -5.00 -4.61
N LEU A 5 -0.07 -5.54 -4.22
CA LEU A 5 0.02 -6.72 -3.35
C LEU A 5 -0.43 -6.35 -1.94
N ILE A 6 -1.36 -7.12 -1.38
CA ILE A 6 -1.93 -6.86 -0.05
C ILE A 6 -1.88 -8.08 0.88
N GLY A 7 -1.54 -9.27 0.38
CA GLY A 7 -1.45 -10.47 1.19
C GLY A 7 -1.06 -11.72 0.42
N GLU A 8 -0.97 -12.83 1.14
CA GLU A 8 -0.67 -14.16 0.59
C GLU A 8 -1.52 -15.22 1.28
N ILE A 9 -2.06 -16.17 0.51
CA ILE A 9 -2.82 -17.30 1.05
C ILE A 9 -1.84 -18.32 1.63
N THR A 10 -1.90 -18.53 2.95
CA THR A 10 -0.97 -19.44 3.65
C THR A 10 -1.48 -20.87 3.72
N LYS A 11 -2.77 -21.08 4.00
CA LYS A 11 -3.40 -22.40 4.11
C LYS A 11 -4.93 -22.32 4.13
N PRO A 12 -5.66 -23.41 3.87
CA PRO A 12 -7.09 -23.47 4.15
C PRO A 12 -7.41 -23.38 5.64
N HIS A 13 -8.58 -22.84 5.93
CA HIS A 13 -9.18 -22.76 7.25
C HIS A 13 -10.54 -23.47 7.25
N GLY A 14 -10.76 -24.34 8.23
CA GLY A 14 -11.98 -25.14 8.34
C GLY A 14 -12.22 -26.08 7.15
N ILE A 15 -13.49 -26.41 6.92
CA ILE A 15 -13.97 -27.33 5.88
C ILE A 15 -14.80 -26.63 4.78
N LYS A 16 -15.23 -25.39 5.02
CA LYS A 16 -16.16 -24.63 4.14
C LYS A 16 -15.43 -23.75 3.11
N GLY A 17 -14.17 -24.04 2.82
CA GLY A 17 -13.38 -23.29 1.83
C GLY A 17 -12.84 -21.93 2.29
N GLU A 18 -12.83 -21.64 3.59
CA GLU A 18 -12.18 -20.43 4.10
C GLU A 18 -10.65 -20.53 3.95
N LEU A 19 -10.01 -19.38 3.78
CA LEU A 19 -8.59 -19.23 3.51
C LEU A 19 -7.94 -18.43 4.63
N LYS A 20 -6.82 -18.92 5.16
CA LYS A 20 -5.96 -18.15 6.06
C LYS A 20 -4.96 -17.35 5.22
N VAL A 21 -4.98 -16.04 5.41
CA VAL A 21 -4.20 -15.06 4.65
C VAL A 21 -3.24 -14.34 5.59
N ARG A 22 -1.98 -14.27 5.18
CA ARG A 22 -0.99 -13.38 5.80
C ARG A 22 -1.11 -12.00 5.15
N PRO A 23 -1.42 -10.93 5.90
CA PRO A 23 -1.42 -9.58 5.36
C PRO A 23 -0.01 -9.16 4.95
N ILE A 24 0.09 -8.48 3.81
CA ILE A 24 1.28 -7.73 3.36
C ILE A 24 0.80 -6.28 3.17
N THR A 25 0.28 -5.71 4.25
CA THR A 25 -0.26 -4.36 4.30
C THR A 25 -0.37 -3.91 5.76
N ASP A 26 -0.12 -2.63 6.01
CA ASP A 26 -0.24 -2.05 7.36
C ASP A 26 -1.71 -1.86 7.81
N PHE A 27 -2.66 -2.09 6.89
CA PHE A 27 -4.09 -1.88 7.13
C PHE A 27 -4.90 -3.17 6.87
N PRO A 28 -4.71 -4.27 7.63
CA PRO A 28 -5.39 -5.54 7.39
C PRO A 28 -6.92 -5.45 7.48
N GLU A 29 -7.44 -4.52 8.27
CA GLU A 29 -8.88 -4.21 8.38
C GLU A 29 -9.53 -3.85 7.03
N ARG A 30 -8.75 -3.42 6.03
CA ARG A 30 -9.24 -3.14 4.68
C ARG A 30 -9.93 -4.34 4.03
N PHE A 31 -9.52 -5.56 4.35
CA PHE A 31 -10.08 -6.77 3.74
C PHE A 31 -11.59 -6.91 3.98
N LYS A 32 -12.10 -6.33 5.09
CA LYS A 32 -13.55 -6.29 5.40
C LYS A 32 -14.36 -5.40 4.46
N LYS A 33 -13.70 -4.47 3.73
CA LYS A 33 -14.34 -3.50 2.83
C LYS A 33 -14.19 -3.86 1.36
N LEU A 34 -13.32 -4.82 1.02
CA LEU A 34 -13.09 -5.23 -0.36
C LEU A 34 -14.26 -6.08 -0.86
N GLN A 35 -14.66 -5.86 -2.11
CA GLN A 35 -15.69 -6.67 -2.79
C GLN A 35 -15.08 -7.79 -3.63
N GLU A 36 -13.90 -7.57 -4.19
CA GLU A 36 -13.16 -8.54 -4.99
C GLU A 36 -11.66 -8.48 -4.71
N VAL A 37 -10.97 -9.56 -5.05
CA VAL A 37 -9.51 -9.66 -5.04
C VAL A 37 -9.03 -10.40 -6.28
N ILE A 38 -7.83 -10.07 -6.72
CA ILE A 38 -7.11 -10.77 -7.78
C ILE A 38 -6.15 -11.75 -7.10
N LEU A 39 -6.34 -13.04 -7.34
CA LEU A 39 -5.40 -14.06 -6.90
C LEU A 39 -4.38 -14.31 -8.01
N VAL A 40 -3.09 -14.29 -7.66
CA VAL A 40 -1.99 -14.51 -8.60
C VAL A 40 -1.20 -15.74 -8.16
N ALA A 41 -1.18 -16.77 -8.99
CA ALA A 41 -0.42 -17.98 -8.75
C ALA A 41 1.10 -17.72 -8.90
N PRO A 42 1.96 -18.51 -8.24
CA PRO A 42 3.41 -18.40 -8.42
C PRO A 42 3.88 -18.53 -9.87
N LYS A 43 3.11 -19.26 -10.71
CA LYS A 43 3.37 -19.45 -12.14
C LYS A 43 2.81 -18.32 -13.03
N GLY A 44 2.25 -17.27 -12.45
CA GLY A 44 1.79 -16.06 -13.14
C GLY A 44 0.33 -16.07 -13.61
N THR A 45 -0.38 -17.21 -13.56
CA THR A 45 -1.83 -17.23 -13.81
C THR A 45 -2.56 -16.41 -12.75
N LYS A 46 -3.58 -15.66 -13.18
CA LYS A 46 -4.36 -14.80 -12.28
C LYS A 46 -5.85 -14.90 -12.56
N ASP A 47 -6.64 -14.86 -11.49
CA ASP A 47 -8.09 -14.93 -11.53
C ASP A 47 -8.68 -13.96 -10.50
N THR A 48 -9.85 -13.40 -10.81
CA THR A 48 -10.57 -12.47 -9.91
C THR A 48 -11.66 -13.21 -9.16
N PHE A 49 -11.71 -13.03 -7.84
CA PHE A 49 -12.69 -13.65 -6.96
C PHE A 49 -13.46 -12.59 -6.17
N LYS A 50 -14.77 -12.76 -6.08
CA LYS A 50 -15.60 -11.96 -5.16
C LYS A 50 -15.39 -12.45 -3.73
N ILE A 51 -15.33 -11.51 -2.79
CA ILE A 51 -15.24 -11.81 -1.37
C ILE A 51 -16.64 -12.01 -0.81
N LYS A 52 -16.90 -13.20 -0.25
CA LYS A 52 -18.12 -13.48 0.52
C LYS A 52 -18.02 -12.94 1.94
N LYS A 53 -16.86 -13.11 2.56
CA LYS A 53 -16.60 -12.72 3.94
C LYS A 53 -15.12 -12.53 4.17
N ALA A 54 -14.76 -11.51 4.93
CA ALA A 54 -13.42 -11.33 5.45
C ALA A 54 -13.49 -11.06 6.95
N ASN A 55 -12.60 -11.69 7.72
CA ASN A 55 -12.44 -11.42 9.13
C ASN A 55 -10.96 -11.27 9.48
N VAL A 56 -10.65 -10.32 10.35
CA VAL A 56 -9.28 -10.10 10.84
C VAL A 56 -9.22 -10.63 12.26
N GLN A 57 -8.25 -11.48 12.56
CA GLN A 57 -8.03 -12.01 13.90
C GLN A 57 -6.53 -12.01 14.21
N GLY A 58 -6.11 -11.16 15.15
CA GLY A 58 -4.69 -10.97 15.45
C GLY A 58 -3.93 -10.48 14.22
N THR A 59 -2.88 -11.20 13.83
CA THR A 59 -2.04 -10.88 12.67
C THR A 59 -2.51 -11.54 11.37
N ASP A 60 -3.60 -12.31 11.41
CA ASP A 60 -4.07 -13.11 10.27
C ASP A 60 -5.43 -12.63 9.76
N ILE A 61 -5.69 -12.88 8.49
CA ILE A 61 -6.99 -12.65 7.83
C ILE A 61 -7.61 -14.00 7.45
N TYR A 62 -8.90 -14.13 7.66
CA TYR A 62 -9.71 -15.26 7.22
C TYR A 62 -10.66 -14.82 6.12
N LEU A 63 -10.49 -15.38 4.93
CA LEU A 63 -11.20 -14.97 3.72
C LEU A 63 -12.06 -16.10 3.17
N ALA A 64 -13.32 -15.82 2.89
CA ALA A 64 -14.22 -16.69 2.14
C ALA A 64 -14.45 -16.05 0.76
N LEU A 65 -14.23 -16.83 -0.29
CA LEU A 65 -14.40 -16.39 -1.68
C LEU A 65 -15.63 -17.03 -2.30
N ASP A 66 -16.24 -16.32 -3.25
CA ASP A 66 -17.28 -16.94 -4.05
C ASP A 66 -16.70 -18.05 -4.94
N GLY A 67 -17.45 -19.14 -5.10
CA GLY A 67 -16.98 -20.35 -5.79
C GLY A 67 -15.99 -21.24 -5.04
N VAL A 68 -15.52 -20.87 -3.84
CA VAL A 68 -14.63 -21.70 -3.01
C VAL A 68 -15.38 -22.16 -1.77
N ASN A 69 -15.92 -23.39 -1.80
CA ASN A 69 -16.85 -23.88 -0.78
C ASN A 69 -16.34 -25.15 -0.07
N SER A 70 -15.20 -25.70 -0.48
CA SER A 70 -14.58 -26.87 0.14
C SER A 70 -13.11 -26.64 0.51
N ARG A 71 -12.62 -27.44 1.46
CA ARG A 71 -11.21 -27.43 1.85
C ARG A 71 -10.28 -27.74 0.67
N ASP A 72 -10.67 -28.67 -0.21
CA ASP A 72 -9.86 -29.08 -1.35
C ASP A 72 -9.78 -27.98 -2.43
N GLU A 73 -10.85 -27.22 -2.63
CA GLU A 73 -10.82 -26.03 -3.49
C GLU A 73 -9.92 -24.94 -2.90
N ALA A 74 -10.04 -24.68 -1.59
CA ALA A 74 -9.19 -23.72 -0.90
C ALA A 74 -7.71 -24.11 -0.94
N GLU A 75 -7.39 -25.41 -0.87
CA GLU A 75 -6.03 -25.93 -0.93
C GLU A 75 -5.34 -25.59 -2.25
N LYS A 76 -6.08 -25.57 -3.37
CA LYS A 76 -5.55 -25.19 -4.69
C LYS A 76 -5.07 -23.73 -4.75
N LEU A 77 -5.57 -22.89 -3.84
CA LEU A 77 -5.24 -21.46 -3.77
C LEU A 77 -4.07 -21.16 -2.83
N ARG A 78 -3.52 -22.18 -2.16
CA ARG A 78 -2.37 -22.02 -1.26
C ARG A 78 -1.17 -21.44 -2.01
N GLY A 79 -0.51 -20.46 -1.40
CA GLY A 79 0.67 -19.78 -1.93
C GLY A 79 0.37 -18.76 -3.02
N MET A 80 -0.91 -18.53 -3.36
CA MET A 80 -1.27 -17.44 -4.27
C MET A 80 -1.17 -16.09 -3.55
N ALA A 81 -0.65 -15.10 -4.27
CA ALA A 81 -0.62 -13.72 -3.85
C ALA A 81 -2.01 -13.09 -4.02
N ILE A 82 -2.40 -12.23 -3.08
CA ILE A 82 -3.63 -11.47 -3.12
C ILE A 82 -3.31 -10.04 -3.52
N LYS A 83 -3.88 -9.62 -4.63
CA LYS A 83 -3.78 -8.25 -5.13
C LYS A 83 -5.15 -7.62 -5.29
N ILE A 84 -5.14 -6.31 -5.44
CA ILE A 84 -6.30 -5.48 -5.79
C ILE A 84 -5.89 -4.48 -6.86
N LYS A 85 -6.87 -3.86 -7.52
CA LYS A 85 -6.59 -2.72 -8.40
C LYS A 85 -6.18 -1.52 -7.54
N SER A 86 -5.23 -0.72 -8.00
CA SER A 86 -4.82 0.50 -7.29
C SER A 86 -5.99 1.45 -7.01
N SER A 87 -7.01 1.47 -7.88
CA SER A 87 -8.23 2.26 -7.71
C SER A 87 -9.14 1.81 -6.56
N GLU A 88 -8.99 0.58 -6.08
CA GLU A 88 -9.76 0.02 -4.95
C GLU A 88 -9.05 0.19 -3.62
N VAL A 89 -7.90 0.87 -3.65
CA VAL A 89 -7.23 1.29 -2.44
C VAL A 89 -8.09 2.38 -1.79
N PRO A 90 -8.63 2.16 -0.57
CA PRO A 90 -9.53 3.14 0.03
C PRO A 90 -8.75 4.44 0.23
N PRO A 91 -9.37 5.61 -0.04
CA PRO A 91 -8.72 6.88 0.21
C PRO A 91 -8.37 6.94 1.69
N LEU A 92 -7.10 7.20 1.98
CA LEU A 92 -6.69 7.43 3.37
C LEU A 92 -7.32 8.76 3.83
N GLY A 93 -7.49 8.93 5.15
CA GLY A 93 -7.94 10.21 5.70
C GLY A 93 -7.07 11.37 5.20
N LYS A 94 -7.63 12.59 5.11
CA LYS A 94 -6.92 13.77 4.57
C LYS A 94 -5.48 13.88 5.10
N GLY A 95 -4.51 13.97 4.19
CA GLY A 95 -3.09 14.11 4.51
C GLY A 95 -2.37 12.79 4.82
N ARG A 96 -2.96 11.65 4.46
CA ARG A 96 -2.30 10.34 4.44
C ARG A 96 -2.25 9.84 3.00
N TYR A 97 -1.14 9.23 2.63
CA TYR A 97 -0.89 8.72 1.28
C TYR A 97 -0.18 7.38 1.38
N TYR A 98 -0.39 6.51 0.40
CA TYR A 98 0.42 5.29 0.32
C TYR A 98 1.80 5.63 -0.24
N TYR A 99 2.84 4.93 0.19
CA TYR A 99 4.20 5.19 -0.29
C TYR A 99 4.33 5.09 -1.80
N PHE A 100 3.67 4.11 -2.43
CA PHE A 100 3.67 3.96 -3.88
C PHE A 100 2.97 5.11 -4.63
N GLU A 101 2.12 5.89 -3.96
CA GLU A 101 1.52 7.11 -4.54
C GLU A 101 2.48 8.31 -4.48
N LEU A 102 3.44 8.26 -3.55
CA LEU A 102 4.38 9.35 -3.29
C LEU A 102 5.70 9.17 -4.03
N GLU A 103 6.17 7.94 -4.19
CA GLU A 103 7.41 7.66 -4.91
C GLU A 103 7.38 8.23 -6.35
N GLY A 104 8.45 8.95 -6.70
CA GLY A 104 8.58 9.59 -8.01
C GLY A 104 7.85 10.94 -8.12
N MET A 105 7.29 11.49 -7.05
CA MET A 105 6.73 12.84 -7.04
C MET A 105 7.83 13.91 -7.08
N GLU A 106 7.56 15.00 -7.79
CA GLU A 106 8.39 16.20 -7.77
C GLU A 106 8.11 17.03 -6.51
N VAL A 107 9.16 17.41 -5.80
CA VAL A 107 9.08 18.14 -4.53
C VAL A 107 9.48 19.60 -4.74
N TYR A 108 8.67 20.53 -4.24
CA TYR A 108 8.86 21.97 -4.39
C TYR A 108 8.74 22.70 -3.06
N GLU A 109 9.48 23.78 -2.90
CA GLU A 109 9.24 24.82 -1.89
C GLU A 109 8.87 26.12 -2.62
N GLY A 110 7.57 26.44 -2.67
CA GLY A 110 7.07 27.49 -3.55
C GLY A 110 7.31 27.15 -5.03
N ASP A 111 8.05 28.01 -5.73
CA ASP A 111 8.48 27.79 -7.12
C ASP A 111 9.84 27.10 -7.23
N ASN A 112 10.53 26.87 -6.11
CA ASN A 112 11.84 26.24 -6.10
C ASN A 112 11.71 24.71 -6.18
N TYR A 113 12.29 24.12 -7.24
CA TYR A 113 12.33 22.67 -7.40
C TYR A 113 13.44 22.05 -6.53
N LEU A 114 13.05 21.15 -5.62
CA LEU A 114 13.95 20.49 -4.70
C LEU A 114 14.43 19.12 -5.19
N GLY A 115 13.67 18.46 -6.06
CA GLY A 115 14.04 17.15 -6.60
C GLY A 115 12.87 16.18 -6.73
N ILE A 116 13.21 14.89 -6.86
CA ILE A 116 12.26 13.78 -6.93
C ILE A 116 12.32 12.99 -5.63
N LEU A 117 11.16 12.65 -5.06
CA LEU A 117 11.06 11.71 -3.95
C LEU A 117 11.46 10.30 -4.42
N THR A 118 12.64 9.83 -3.98
CA THR A 118 13.19 8.52 -4.40
C THR A 118 12.98 7.42 -3.38
N GLN A 119 12.82 7.77 -2.10
CA GLN A 119 12.69 6.79 -1.03
C GLN A 119 11.97 7.38 0.18
N ILE A 120 11.26 6.53 0.93
CA ILE A 120 10.68 6.86 2.23
C ILE A 120 11.39 6.02 3.29
N LEU A 121 11.95 6.68 4.29
CA LEU A 121 12.63 6.06 5.42
C LEU A 121 11.71 6.06 6.65
N GLU A 122 11.41 4.88 7.17
CA GLU A 122 10.67 4.75 8.43
C GLU A 122 11.64 4.91 9.61
N THR A 123 11.47 5.97 10.41
CA THR A 123 12.34 6.25 11.55
C THR A 123 11.71 5.88 12.91
N GLY A 124 10.53 5.25 12.89
CA GLY A 124 9.75 4.86 14.07
C GLY A 124 8.94 5.99 14.71
N ALA A 125 9.33 7.26 14.51
CA ALA A 125 8.56 8.43 14.97
C ALA A 125 7.78 9.10 13.83
N ASN A 126 8.48 9.58 12.81
CA ASN A 126 7.89 10.13 11.59
C ASN A 126 8.72 9.69 10.40
N ASP A 127 8.07 9.46 9.26
CA ASP A 127 8.79 9.09 8.05
C ASP A 127 9.67 10.24 7.57
N VAL A 128 10.75 9.91 6.87
CA VAL A 128 11.65 10.86 6.24
C VAL A 128 11.69 10.58 4.74
N TYR A 129 11.38 11.60 3.96
CA TYR A 129 11.38 11.55 2.51
C TYR A 129 12.78 11.89 1.99
N LEU A 130 13.38 10.95 1.26
CA LEU A 130 14.65 11.14 0.57
C LEU A 130 14.36 11.77 -0.79
N VAL A 131 14.75 13.03 -0.96
CA VAL A 131 14.50 13.79 -2.18
C VAL A 131 15.82 14.03 -2.88
N LYS A 132 15.95 13.52 -4.10
CA LYS A 132 17.15 13.67 -4.91
C LYS A 132 16.94 14.78 -5.92
N GLY A 133 17.73 15.84 -5.80
CA GLY A 133 17.62 17.02 -6.65
C GLY A 133 18.95 17.52 -7.19
N PRO A 134 18.93 18.70 -7.84
CA PRO A 134 20.12 19.29 -8.45
C PRO A 134 21.24 19.62 -7.45
N GLN A 135 20.89 19.91 -6.19
CA GLN A 135 21.83 20.28 -5.12
C GLN A 135 22.29 19.07 -4.29
N GLY A 136 21.91 17.86 -4.71
CA GLY A 136 22.16 16.62 -4.01
C GLY A 136 20.90 16.04 -3.39
N GLU A 137 21.11 15.13 -2.45
CA GLU A 137 20.04 14.46 -1.72
C GLU A 137 19.73 15.21 -0.43
N ILE A 138 18.44 15.38 -0.15
CA ILE A 138 17.94 16.04 1.06
C ILE A 138 16.94 15.13 1.78
N CYS A 139 16.90 15.25 3.11
CA CYS A 139 15.98 14.53 3.97
C CYS A 139 14.84 15.47 4.37
N VAL A 140 13.63 15.22 3.89
CA VAL A 140 12.44 16.02 4.19
C VAL A 140 11.58 15.27 5.22
N PRO A 141 11.38 15.80 6.44
CA PRO A 141 10.51 15.16 7.42
C PRO A 141 9.04 15.13 6.94
N ALA A 142 8.39 13.97 7.04
CA ALA A 142 6.98 13.78 6.66
C ALA A 142 6.01 14.34 7.72
N LEU A 143 6.22 15.60 8.13
CA LEU A 143 5.43 16.29 9.14
C LEU A 143 4.35 17.16 8.47
N LYS A 144 3.18 17.30 9.09
CA LYS A 144 2.13 18.25 8.63
C LYS A 144 2.61 19.71 8.58
N THR A 145 3.60 20.05 9.39
CA THR A 145 4.22 21.38 9.40
C THR A 145 5.18 21.59 8.22
N VAL A 146 5.67 20.51 7.62
CA VAL A 146 6.60 20.52 6.49
C VAL A 146 5.86 20.27 5.18
N VAL A 147 5.16 19.15 5.05
CA VAL A 147 4.39 18.78 3.85
C VAL A 147 3.05 19.51 3.86
N LYS A 148 2.88 20.47 2.95
CA LYS A 148 1.69 21.35 2.90
C LYS A 148 0.63 20.85 1.95
N LYS A 149 1.06 20.33 0.80
CA LYS A 149 0.16 19.86 -0.24
C LYS A 149 0.78 18.69 -0.97
N VAL A 150 -0.05 17.72 -1.32
CA VAL A 150 0.33 16.57 -2.13
C VAL A 150 -0.75 16.43 -3.20
N ASP A 151 -0.34 16.58 -4.45
CA ASP A 151 -1.16 16.38 -5.63
C ASP A 151 -0.71 15.08 -6.31
N VAL A 152 -1.34 13.97 -5.93
CA VAL A 152 -1.02 12.63 -6.47
C VAL A 152 -1.24 12.57 -7.99
N PRO A 153 -2.39 13.02 -8.55
CA PRO A 153 -2.57 13.08 -10.00
C PRO A 153 -1.52 13.93 -10.73
N GLY A 154 -1.17 15.09 -10.16
CA GLY A 154 -0.16 16.00 -10.71
C GLY A 154 1.29 15.61 -10.42
N LYS A 155 1.52 14.53 -9.66
CA LYS A 155 2.84 14.11 -9.15
C LYS A 155 3.65 15.24 -8.50
N ARG A 156 3.00 16.14 -7.77
CA ARG A 156 3.63 17.31 -7.14
C ARG A 156 3.42 17.35 -5.62
N MET A 157 4.49 17.56 -4.87
CA MET A 157 4.48 17.73 -3.43
C MET A 157 5.04 19.11 -3.07
N ASP A 158 4.25 19.94 -2.38
CA ASP A 158 4.69 21.24 -1.89
C ASP A 158 5.04 21.15 -0.40
N VAL A 159 6.25 21.60 -0.06
CA VAL A 159 6.81 21.58 1.30
C VAL A 159 7.22 22.99 1.74
N ILE A 160 7.37 23.15 3.06
CA ILE A 160 8.06 24.28 3.68
C ILE A 160 9.11 23.67 4.62
N LEU A 161 10.37 23.81 4.26
CA LEU A 161 11.47 23.25 5.04
C LEU A 161 11.71 24.13 6.29
N PRO A 162 12.00 23.51 7.45
CA PRO A 162 12.42 24.27 8.61
C PRO A 162 13.74 25.01 8.32
N PRO A 163 13.94 26.22 8.86
CA PRO A 163 15.21 26.94 8.75
C PRO A 163 16.37 26.06 9.21
N GLY A 164 17.50 26.10 8.51
CA GLY A 164 18.68 25.28 8.86
C GLY A 164 18.73 23.89 8.24
N LEU A 165 17.67 23.40 7.58
CA LEU A 165 17.67 22.04 7.02
C LEU A 165 18.56 21.89 5.77
N LEU A 166 18.68 22.96 4.98
CA LEU A 166 19.53 23.01 3.78
C LEU A 166 20.85 23.74 4.02
N ASP A 167 21.03 24.32 5.20
CA ASP A 167 22.22 25.08 5.54
C ASP A 167 23.39 24.09 5.74
N LYS A 168 24.29 24.04 4.75
CA LYS A 168 25.57 23.34 4.84
C LYS A 168 26.68 24.30 5.24
#